data_AF-A0A1R1SD83-F1
#
_entry.id   AF-A0A1R1SD83-F1
#
_cell.length_a   1.000
_cell.length_b   1.000
_cell.length_c   1.000
_cell.angle_alpha   90.00
_cell.angle_beta   90.00
_cell.angle_gamma   90.00
#
_symmetry.space_group_name_H-M   'P 1'
#
loop_
_entity.id
_entity.type
_entity.pdbx_description
1 polymer ?
#
loop_
_entity_poly.entity_id
_entity_poly.type
_entity_poly.pdbx_seq_one_letter_code
_entity_poly.pdbx_strand_id
1 'polypeptide(L)'
;MSMIRQWQLRAAFAARLSEMYGREVPAYTTLVDVSREVNEDVLRARGADAERLGSIGRVTAERHGAIRVGTPGELSQVARVFGALGMRPVGFYDLREAAASAVPVVSTAFRPVDGEELARNPFRVFTSMLTTADPRFFDPDLRSRLETFLAGRELFPPELLALADRAEAERELPEEDAERFLRLAVQAFELSPEPVDQAWYQTLERISAVAADIGGVRSTHINHLTPRVLDIDELYRRMTERGIQMIDTIQGPPAWQGPDVLLRQTSFRALAEPRALRTPDGRVVSGALRVRFGEVEARGIALTREGRAHYDHLLTLVDQQASHRPDADRGEVARAVWERHMPGGERELAAAGLAYFTYRTVPDRPRDGSRPPAGLGELVERGWVRAEPIVYEDFLPRSAAGIFQSNLSGEGTRNNDHQGTAYDAAWLSDAMGREVLDPFALYERQQNSSLDRVADELGVDLRLHGTLR
;
A
#
# COMPACT_ATOMS: atom_id res chain seq x y z
N MET A 1 -30.82 -6.95 17.56
CA MET A 1 -29.61 -7.63 17.07
C MET A 1 -28.51 -6.58 17.00
N SER A 2 -27.29 -6.91 17.41
CA SER A 2 -26.16 -5.97 17.30
C SER A 2 -25.81 -5.79 15.82
N MET A 3 -25.54 -4.56 15.40
CA MET A 3 -25.12 -4.21 14.04
C MET A 3 -23.64 -3.87 14.05
N ILE A 4 -22.89 -4.42 13.09
CA ILE A 4 -21.45 -4.24 12.94
C ILE A 4 -21.20 -3.34 11.73
N ARG A 5 -20.63 -2.15 11.98
CA ARG A 5 -20.35 -1.17 10.92
C ARG A 5 -19.15 -1.56 10.07
N GLN A 6 -19.06 -1.02 8.85
CA GLN A 6 -17.95 -1.29 7.92
C GLN A 6 -16.55 -1.12 8.54
N TRP A 7 -16.32 -0.09 9.37
CA TRP A 7 -15.03 0.09 10.04
C TRP A 7 -14.68 -1.02 11.04
N GLN A 8 -15.70 -1.58 11.70
CA GLN A 8 -15.54 -2.70 12.62
C GLN A 8 -15.29 -4.00 11.85
N LEU A 9 -16.01 -4.20 10.74
CA LEU A 9 -15.74 -5.31 9.80
C LEU A 9 -14.30 -5.23 9.29
N ARG A 10 -13.85 -4.05 8.87
CA ARG A 10 -12.49 -3.81 8.36
C ARG A 10 -11.43 -4.10 9.43
N ALA A 11 -11.62 -3.59 10.64
CA ALA A 11 -10.71 -3.85 11.75
C ALA A 11 -10.66 -5.34 12.11
N ALA A 12 -11.81 -6.02 12.17
CA ALA A 12 -11.88 -7.45 12.45
C ALA A 12 -11.25 -8.29 11.32
N PHE A 13 -11.48 -7.92 10.06
CA PHE A 13 -10.88 -8.57 8.90
C PHE A 13 -9.35 -8.44 8.94
N ALA A 14 -8.82 -7.23 9.13
CA ALA A 14 -7.37 -7.00 9.22
C ALA A 14 -6.71 -7.80 10.36
N ALA A 15 -7.37 -7.88 11.52
CA ALA A 15 -6.88 -8.67 12.65
C ALA A 15 -6.86 -10.18 12.36
N ARG A 16 -7.96 -10.73 11.81
CA ARG A 16 -8.05 -12.17 11.46
C ARG A 16 -7.09 -12.54 10.33
N LEU A 17 -6.91 -11.65 9.36
CA LEU A 17 -5.94 -11.81 8.29
C LEU A 17 -4.50 -11.83 8.83
N SER A 18 -4.20 -10.95 9.79
CA SER A 18 -2.92 -10.93 10.50
C SER A 18 -2.65 -12.22 11.27
N GLU A 19 -3.66 -12.75 11.96
CA GLU A 19 -3.54 -14.01 12.68
C GLU A 19 -3.33 -15.18 11.72
N MET A 20 -4.13 -15.26 10.66
CA MET A 20 -4.00 -16.28 9.61
C MET A 20 -2.62 -16.24 8.96
N TYR A 21 -2.17 -15.07 8.52
CA TYR A 21 -0.87 -14.93 7.88
C TYR A 21 0.29 -15.27 8.82
N GLY A 22 0.18 -14.94 10.12
CA GLY A 22 1.18 -15.32 11.13
C GLY A 22 1.27 -16.84 11.38
N ARG A 23 0.16 -17.58 11.24
CA ARG A 23 0.18 -19.05 11.28
C ARG A 23 0.87 -19.63 10.05
N GLU A 24 0.63 -19.05 8.88
CA GLU A 24 1.17 -19.56 7.62
C GLU A 24 2.62 -19.12 7.36
N VAL A 25 3.06 -17.98 7.92
CA VAL A 25 4.41 -17.40 7.75
C VAL A 25 4.96 -16.98 9.12
N PRO A 26 5.62 -17.88 9.87
CA PRO A 26 6.08 -17.60 11.24
C PRO A 26 7.00 -16.37 11.37
N ALA A 27 7.80 -16.06 10.34
CA ALA A 27 8.65 -14.88 10.31
C ALA A 27 7.86 -13.55 10.36
N TYR A 28 6.60 -13.56 9.91
CA TYR A 28 5.71 -12.40 10.04
C TYR A 28 5.37 -12.11 11.51
N THR A 29 5.16 -13.14 12.34
CA THR A 29 4.91 -12.95 13.77
C THR A 29 6.10 -12.25 14.44
N THR A 30 7.32 -12.69 14.12
CA THR A 30 8.54 -11.99 14.57
C THR A 30 8.56 -10.54 14.09
N LEU A 31 8.24 -10.27 12.83
CA LEU A 31 8.19 -8.91 12.30
C LEU A 31 7.20 -8.01 13.07
N VAL A 32 6.01 -8.52 13.39
CA VAL A 32 4.99 -7.79 14.16
C VAL A 32 5.50 -7.48 15.58
N ASP A 33 6.14 -8.44 16.23
CA ASP A 33 6.72 -8.25 17.56
C ASP A 33 7.83 -7.20 17.55
N VAL A 34 8.75 -7.26 16.59
CA VAL A 34 9.83 -6.27 16.45
C VAL A 34 9.26 -4.88 16.14
N SER A 35 8.25 -4.79 15.26
CA SER A 35 7.58 -3.53 14.96
C SER A 35 6.97 -2.90 16.21
N ARG A 36 6.32 -3.72 17.04
CA ARG A 36 5.74 -3.28 18.32
C ARG A 36 6.81 -2.76 19.28
N GLU A 37 7.90 -3.52 19.49
CA GLU A 37 9.01 -3.10 20.36
C GLU A 37 9.62 -1.76 19.91
N VAL A 38 9.89 -1.62 18.60
CA VAL A 38 10.45 -0.38 18.04
C VAL A 38 9.50 0.80 18.23
N ASN A 39 8.20 0.60 17.99
CA ASN A 39 7.21 1.65 18.16
C ASN A 39 7.07 2.09 19.62
N GLU A 40 7.10 1.14 20.57
CA GLU A 40 7.09 1.42 22.01
C GLU A 40 8.35 2.21 22.43
N ASP A 41 9.52 1.88 21.89
CA ASP A 41 10.77 2.59 22.18
C ASP A 41 10.77 4.02 21.63
N VAL A 42 10.30 4.21 20.39
CA VAL A 42 10.16 5.54 19.78
C VAL A 42 9.16 6.40 20.57
N LEU A 43 8.02 5.82 20.98
CA LEU A 43 7.04 6.51 21.80
C LEU A 43 7.63 6.93 23.16
N ARG A 44 8.39 6.05 23.81
CA ARG A 44 9.07 6.37 25.08
C ARG A 44 10.10 7.49 24.92
N ALA A 45 10.79 7.54 23.79
CA ALA A 45 11.83 8.53 23.51
C ALA A 45 11.27 9.90 23.08
N ARG A 46 10.20 9.93 22.28
CA ARG A 46 9.69 11.15 21.62
C ARG A 46 8.35 11.65 22.16
N GLY A 47 7.65 10.89 22.99
CA GLY A 47 6.36 11.28 23.55
C GLY A 47 5.33 11.62 22.46
N ALA A 48 4.65 12.77 22.59
CA ALA A 48 3.60 13.21 21.67
C ALA A 48 4.09 13.37 20.21
N ASP A 49 5.38 13.66 19.99
CA ASP A 49 5.94 13.83 18.64
C ASP A 49 5.98 12.50 17.86
N ALA A 50 5.94 11.36 18.55
CA ALA A 50 5.82 10.03 17.93
C ALA A 50 4.45 9.83 17.26
N GLU A 51 3.41 10.53 17.73
CA GLU A 51 2.02 10.38 17.26
C GLU A 51 1.63 11.41 16.18
N ARG A 52 2.57 12.27 15.74
CA ARG A 52 2.31 13.34 14.76
C ARG A 52 1.78 12.82 13.41
N LEU A 53 2.09 11.57 13.05
CA LEU A 53 1.64 10.87 11.84
C LEU A 53 0.65 9.73 12.17
N GLY A 54 -0.12 9.89 13.24
CA GLY A 54 -1.17 8.97 13.69
C GLY A 54 -0.95 8.49 15.12
N SER A 55 -2.05 8.28 15.85
CA SER A 55 -2.01 7.75 17.22
C SER A 55 -1.33 6.38 17.28
N ILE A 56 -0.75 6.02 18.43
CA ILE A 56 -0.11 4.72 18.61
C ILE A 56 -1.08 3.57 18.36
N GLY A 57 -2.34 3.71 18.80
CA GLY A 57 -3.38 2.72 18.53
C GLY A 57 -3.63 2.51 17.04
N ARG A 58 -3.62 3.59 16.25
CA ARG A 58 -3.70 3.52 14.78
C ARG A 58 -2.45 2.84 14.22
N VAL A 59 -1.24 3.23 14.63
CA VAL A 59 0.03 2.68 14.13
C VAL A 59 0.16 1.18 14.41
N THR A 60 -0.18 0.72 15.61
CA THR A 60 -0.15 -0.71 15.98
C THR A 60 -1.19 -1.55 15.23
N ALA A 61 -2.35 -0.97 14.92
CA ALA A 61 -3.39 -1.63 14.14
C ALA A 61 -3.11 -1.59 12.62
N GLU A 62 -2.36 -0.58 12.17
CA GLU A 62 -2.11 -0.29 10.76
C GLU A 62 -1.32 -1.39 10.06
N ARG A 63 -1.92 -1.89 8.99
CA ARG A 63 -1.37 -2.91 8.11
C ARG A 63 -1.77 -2.60 6.68
N HIS A 64 -0.99 -3.07 5.72
CA HIS A 64 -1.48 -3.27 4.38
C HIS A 64 -1.25 -4.72 3.94
N GLY A 65 -2.19 -5.27 3.17
CA GLY A 65 -2.01 -6.54 2.47
C GLY A 65 -1.72 -6.33 1.00
N ALA A 66 -1.21 -7.36 0.34
CA ALA A 66 -1.21 -7.45 -1.12
C ALA A 66 -1.84 -8.76 -1.58
N ILE A 67 -2.66 -8.68 -2.62
CA ILE A 67 -3.28 -9.85 -3.27
C ILE A 67 -3.15 -9.73 -4.79
N ARG A 68 -3.34 -10.87 -5.46
CA ARG A 68 -3.33 -10.92 -6.92
C ARG A 68 -4.52 -11.72 -7.45
N VAL A 69 -5.07 -11.25 -8.57
CA VAL A 69 -6.16 -11.89 -9.31
C VAL A 69 -5.83 -11.97 -10.80
N GLY A 70 -6.50 -12.87 -11.50
CA GLY A 70 -6.20 -13.21 -12.90
C GLY A 70 -7.15 -12.60 -13.92
N THR A 71 -8.36 -12.19 -13.53
CA THR A 71 -9.38 -11.71 -14.48
C THR A 71 -10.07 -10.42 -14.04
N PRO A 72 -10.66 -9.66 -14.99
CA PRO A 72 -11.52 -8.52 -14.67
C PRO A 72 -12.70 -8.90 -13.75
N GLY A 73 -13.30 -10.08 -13.98
CA GLY A 73 -14.40 -10.58 -13.16
C GLY A 73 -14.00 -10.85 -11.72
N GLU A 74 -12.83 -11.46 -11.51
CA GLU A 74 -12.25 -11.65 -10.17
C GLU A 74 -11.93 -10.30 -9.50
N LEU A 75 -11.41 -9.32 -10.26
CA LEU A 75 -11.15 -7.98 -9.74
C LEU A 75 -12.44 -7.25 -9.32
N SER A 76 -13.53 -7.39 -10.07
CA SER A 76 -14.85 -6.88 -9.69
C SER A 76 -15.38 -7.54 -8.41
N GLN A 77 -15.16 -8.85 -8.24
CA GLN A 77 -15.52 -9.56 -7.01
C GLN A 77 -14.71 -9.08 -5.80
N VAL A 78 -13.40 -8.85 -5.97
CA VAL A 78 -12.56 -8.20 -4.94
C VAL A 78 -13.12 -6.83 -4.56
N ALA A 79 -13.54 -6.04 -5.55
CA ALA A 79 -14.10 -4.72 -5.32
C ALA A 79 -15.37 -4.76 -4.46
N ARG A 80 -16.22 -5.78 -4.60
CA ARG A 80 -17.39 -6.03 -3.74
C ARG A 80 -16.98 -6.42 -2.32
N VAL A 81 -16.06 -7.38 -2.17
CA VAL A 81 -15.57 -7.84 -0.86
C VAL A 81 -14.93 -6.69 -0.08
N PHE A 82 -14.12 -5.84 -0.71
CA PHE A 82 -13.53 -4.69 -0.04
C PHE A 82 -14.50 -3.50 0.10
N GLY A 83 -15.50 -3.37 -0.78
CA GLY A 83 -16.61 -2.43 -0.61
C GLY A 83 -17.40 -2.66 0.69
N ALA A 84 -17.63 -3.92 1.05
CA ALA A 84 -18.21 -4.33 2.34
C ALA A 84 -17.41 -3.85 3.57
N LEU A 85 -16.10 -3.61 3.39
CA LEU A 85 -15.19 -3.11 4.42
C LEU A 85 -15.06 -1.58 4.39
N GLY A 86 -15.86 -0.87 3.60
CA GLY A 86 -15.78 0.58 3.43
C GLY A 86 -14.52 1.02 2.68
N MET A 87 -13.96 0.16 1.84
CA MET A 87 -12.74 0.42 1.08
C MET A 87 -13.08 0.72 -0.39
N ARG A 88 -12.36 1.68 -0.98
CA ARG A 88 -12.52 2.13 -2.37
C ARG A 88 -11.22 1.92 -3.13
N PRO A 89 -11.25 1.63 -4.44
CA PRO A 89 -10.03 1.58 -5.24
C PRO A 89 -9.47 2.99 -5.41
N VAL A 90 -8.20 3.16 -5.09
CA VAL A 90 -7.48 4.43 -5.15
C VAL A 90 -6.17 4.21 -5.89
N GLY A 91 -5.92 5.07 -6.88
CA GLY A 91 -4.72 5.04 -7.69
C GLY A 91 -4.70 3.91 -8.72
N PHE A 92 -3.96 4.16 -9.79
CA PHE A 92 -3.67 3.17 -10.83
C PHE A 92 -2.15 2.99 -10.91
N TYR A 93 -1.72 1.73 -10.91
CA TYR A 93 -0.31 1.35 -10.91
C TYR A 93 -0.06 0.38 -12.06
N ASP A 94 0.69 0.81 -13.08
CA ASP A 94 1.12 -0.06 -14.17
C ASP A 94 2.50 -0.64 -13.87
N LEU A 95 2.56 -1.85 -13.34
CA LEU A 95 3.83 -2.50 -12.99
C LEU A 95 4.54 -3.11 -14.20
N ARG A 96 3.86 -3.20 -15.36
CA ARG A 96 4.45 -3.69 -16.61
C ARG A 96 5.51 -2.74 -17.14
N GLU A 97 5.33 -1.45 -16.88
CA GLU A 97 6.23 -0.37 -17.29
C GLU A 97 7.22 0.00 -16.19
N ALA A 98 6.85 -0.18 -14.92
CA ALA A 98 7.67 0.26 -13.78
C ALA A 98 8.81 -0.71 -13.42
N ALA A 99 8.66 -2.00 -13.74
CA ALA A 99 9.65 -3.02 -13.44
C ALA A 99 10.64 -3.22 -14.58
N ALA A 100 11.93 -3.40 -14.24
CA ALA A 100 12.92 -3.88 -15.20
C ALA A 100 12.67 -5.35 -15.58
N SER A 101 12.15 -6.14 -14.64
CA SER A 101 11.71 -7.52 -14.86
C SER A 101 10.29 -7.61 -15.41
N ALA A 102 9.95 -8.75 -16.00
CA ALA A 102 8.62 -9.02 -16.54
C ALA A 102 7.58 -9.18 -15.41
N VAL A 103 6.84 -8.10 -15.13
CA VAL A 103 5.75 -8.07 -14.14
C VAL A 103 4.43 -7.73 -14.87
N PRO A 104 3.69 -8.74 -15.38
CA PRO A 104 2.55 -8.55 -16.28
C PRO A 104 1.25 -8.18 -15.54
N VAL A 105 1.28 -7.17 -14.67
CA VAL A 105 0.10 -6.78 -13.86
C VAL A 105 -0.14 -5.28 -13.85
N VAL A 106 -1.40 -4.92 -13.73
CA VAL A 106 -1.86 -3.58 -13.35
C VAL A 106 -2.56 -3.65 -12.01
N SER A 107 -2.54 -2.57 -11.23
CA SER A 107 -2.98 -2.62 -9.84
C SER A 107 -3.72 -1.36 -9.39
N THR A 108 -4.46 -1.49 -8.29
CA THR A 108 -5.04 -0.39 -7.51
C THR A 108 -4.91 -0.72 -6.02
N ALA A 109 -5.09 0.26 -5.15
CA ALA A 109 -5.14 0.05 -3.71
C ALA A 109 -6.58 0.21 -3.19
N PHE A 110 -7.14 -0.83 -2.59
CA PHE A 110 -8.39 -0.69 -1.85
C PHE A 110 -8.10 -0.14 -0.46
N ARG A 111 -8.75 0.96 -0.09
CA ARG A 111 -8.61 1.57 1.24
C ARG A 111 -9.77 2.47 1.62
N PRO A 112 -9.96 2.79 2.92
CA PRO A 112 -10.84 3.87 3.33
C PRO A 112 -10.35 5.21 2.77
N VAL A 113 -11.30 6.11 2.55
CA VAL A 113 -11.03 7.43 1.95
C VAL A 113 -11.41 8.59 2.86
N ASP A 114 -12.29 8.35 3.83
CA ASP A 114 -12.68 9.34 4.82
C ASP A 114 -11.66 9.40 5.98
N GLY A 115 -11.27 10.60 6.38
CA GLY A 115 -10.26 10.80 7.44
C GLY A 115 -10.63 10.15 8.78
N GLU A 116 -11.92 10.16 9.16
CA GLU A 116 -12.39 9.48 10.37
C GLU A 116 -12.28 7.95 10.26
N GLU A 117 -12.55 7.40 9.08
CA GLU A 117 -12.46 5.96 8.84
C GLU A 117 -11.00 5.47 8.81
N LEU A 118 -10.10 6.27 8.25
CA LEU A 118 -8.65 6.07 8.31
C LEU A 118 -8.11 6.17 9.73
N ALA A 119 -8.64 7.11 10.54
CA ALA A 119 -8.26 7.24 11.95
C ALA A 119 -8.67 6.03 12.79
N ARG A 120 -9.84 5.42 12.49
CA ARG A 120 -10.31 4.20 13.16
C ARG A 120 -9.53 2.96 12.75
N ASN A 121 -9.35 2.75 11.45
CA ASN A 121 -8.61 1.62 10.91
C ASN A 121 -8.17 1.89 9.47
N PRO A 122 -6.86 2.11 9.22
CA PRO A 122 -6.32 2.44 7.90
C PRO A 122 -5.92 1.19 7.10
N PHE A 123 -6.60 0.05 7.28
CA PHE A 123 -6.24 -1.15 6.54
C PHE A 123 -6.39 -0.95 5.02
N ARG A 124 -5.36 -1.35 4.28
CA ARG A 124 -5.25 -1.18 2.83
C ARG A 124 -4.93 -2.52 2.18
N VAL A 125 -5.39 -2.75 0.95
CA VAL A 125 -4.98 -3.92 0.17
C VAL A 125 -4.56 -3.50 -1.24
N PHE A 126 -3.28 -3.66 -1.55
CA PHE A 126 -2.77 -3.51 -2.90
C PHE A 126 -3.21 -4.72 -3.74
N THR A 127 -4.03 -4.48 -4.75
CA THR A 127 -4.64 -5.54 -5.56
C THR A 127 -4.14 -5.45 -6.98
N SER A 128 -3.43 -6.49 -7.42
CA SER A 128 -2.90 -6.60 -8.77
C SER A 128 -3.72 -7.56 -9.62
N MET A 129 -3.98 -7.20 -10.87
CA MET A 129 -4.64 -8.05 -11.85
C MET A 129 -3.67 -8.39 -12.99
N LEU A 130 -3.59 -9.68 -13.35
CA LEU A 130 -2.83 -10.16 -14.50
C LEU A 130 -3.37 -9.58 -15.82
N THR A 131 -2.48 -9.11 -16.69
CA THR A 131 -2.84 -8.59 -18.01
C THR A 131 -2.69 -9.67 -19.08
N THR A 132 -3.56 -10.69 -19.05
CA THR A 132 -3.49 -11.85 -19.96
C THR A 132 -3.56 -11.47 -21.44
N ALA A 133 -4.18 -10.34 -21.76
CA ALA A 133 -4.34 -9.85 -23.11
C ALA A 133 -3.08 -9.18 -23.69
N ASP A 134 -2.06 -8.90 -22.88
CA ASP A 134 -0.86 -8.17 -23.29
C ASP A 134 0.11 -9.10 -24.07
N PRO A 135 0.27 -8.89 -25.40
CA PRO A 135 1.05 -9.76 -26.26
C PRO A 135 2.57 -9.66 -26.05
N ARG A 136 3.02 -8.72 -25.20
CA ARG A 136 4.43 -8.64 -24.78
C ARG A 136 4.79 -9.79 -23.85
N PHE A 137 3.82 -10.37 -23.14
CA PHE A 137 4.05 -11.43 -22.16
C PHE A 137 3.43 -12.77 -22.58
N PHE A 138 2.28 -12.75 -23.24
CA PHE A 138 1.52 -13.95 -23.57
C PHE A 138 1.25 -14.01 -25.07
N ASP A 139 1.86 -15.00 -25.75
CA ASP A 139 1.50 -15.31 -27.14
C ASP A 139 0.05 -15.86 -27.23
N PRO A 140 -0.54 -15.94 -28.44
CA PRO A 140 -1.94 -16.36 -28.59
C PRO A 140 -2.28 -17.75 -28.02
N ASP A 141 -1.37 -18.73 -28.09
CA ASP A 141 -1.59 -20.08 -27.52
C ASP A 141 -1.58 -20.01 -25.99
N LEU A 142 -0.54 -19.39 -25.44
CA LEU A 142 -0.38 -19.28 -24.00
C LEU A 142 -1.52 -18.48 -23.37
N ARG A 143 -1.94 -17.39 -24.01
CA ARG A 143 -3.09 -16.58 -23.60
C ARG A 143 -4.36 -17.42 -23.54
N SER A 144 -4.68 -18.16 -24.61
CA SER A 144 -5.90 -18.98 -24.67
C SER A 144 -5.96 -20.03 -23.55
N ARG A 145 -4.83 -20.71 -23.30
CA ARG A 145 -4.70 -21.71 -22.24
C ARG A 145 -4.83 -21.09 -20.84
N LEU A 146 -4.19 -19.94 -20.63
CA LEU A 146 -4.27 -19.19 -19.37
C LEU A 146 -5.68 -18.68 -19.08
N GLU A 147 -6.34 -18.07 -20.06
CA GLU A 147 -7.72 -17.58 -19.92
C GLU A 147 -8.70 -18.74 -19.67
N THR A 148 -8.51 -19.89 -20.33
CA THR A 148 -9.30 -21.11 -20.07
C THR A 148 -9.11 -21.63 -18.65
N PHE A 149 -7.86 -21.65 -18.16
CA PHE A 149 -7.56 -22.06 -16.79
C PHE A 149 -8.23 -21.14 -15.76
N LEU A 150 -8.11 -19.82 -15.96
CA LEU A 150 -8.68 -18.80 -15.08
C LEU A 150 -10.21 -18.80 -15.11
N ALA A 151 -10.84 -19.03 -16.26
CA ALA A 151 -12.30 -19.14 -16.36
C ALA A 151 -12.86 -20.36 -15.61
N GLY A 152 -12.03 -21.38 -15.38
CA GLY A 152 -12.42 -22.63 -14.73
C GLY A 152 -12.28 -22.64 -13.21
N ARG A 153 -11.97 -21.53 -12.55
CA ARG A 153 -11.84 -21.45 -11.07
C ARG A 153 -12.84 -20.48 -10.45
N GLU A 154 -13.12 -20.67 -9.17
CA GLU A 154 -13.95 -19.77 -8.36
C GLU A 154 -13.11 -19.32 -7.16
N LEU A 155 -12.85 -18.01 -7.04
CA LEU A 155 -12.08 -17.45 -5.92
C LEU A 155 -12.97 -17.08 -4.73
N PHE A 156 -14.15 -16.55 -5.00
CA PHE A 156 -15.06 -16.01 -3.99
C PHE A 156 -16.42 -16.71 -4.08
N PRO A 157 -16.82 -17.47 -3.03
CA PRO A 157 -18.11 -18.15 -3.03
C PRO A 157 -19.30 -17.19 -3.17
N PRO A 158 -20.42 -17.59 -3.80
CA PRO A 158 -21.59 -16.73 -3.97
C PRO A 158 -22.14 -16.14 -2.66
N GLU A 159 -22.08 -16.90 -1.56
CA GLU A 159 -22.52 -16.44 -0.24
C GLU A 159 -21.68 -15.27 0.28
N LEU A 160 -20.35 -15.31 0.11
CA LEU A 160 -19.44 -14.22 0.47
C LEU A 160 -19.83 -12.95 -0.29
N LEU A 161 -20.08 -13.10 -1.59
CA LEU A 161 -20.41 -12.00 -2.48
C LEU A 161 -21.80 -11.39 -2.18
N ALA A 162 -22.77 -12.19 -1.73
CA ALA A 162 -24.08 -11.70 -1.31
C ALA A 162 -24.01 -10.93 0.01
N LEU A 163 -23.24 -11.43 0.98
CA LEU A 163 -22.99 -10.74 2.25
C LEU A 163 -22.22 -9.43 2.03
N ALA A 164 -21.25 -9.45 1.11
CA ALA A 164 -20.48 -8.26 0.75
C ALA A 164 -21.36 -7.15 0.18
N ASP A 165 -22.24 -7.48 -0.77
CA ASP A 165 -23.17 -6.50 -1.37
C ASP A 165 -24.11 -5.90 -0.33
N ARG A 166 -24.62 -6.74 0.60
CA ARG A 166 -25.48 -6.28 1.68
C ARG A 166 -24.74 -5.33 2.62
N ALA A 167 -23.53 -5.68 3.05
CA ALA A 167 -22.69 -4.85 3.89
C ALA A 167 -22.33 -3.51 3.23
N GLU A 168 -22.12 -3.50 1.92
CA GLU A 168 -21.84 -2.29 1.16
C GLU A 168 -23.08 -1.38 1.07
N ALA A 169 -24.25 -1.96 0.79
CA ALA A 169 -25.51 -1.23 0.67
C ALA A 169 -26.00 -0.67 2.02
N GLU A 170 -25.97 -1.48 3.07
CA GLU A 170 -26.47 -1.11 4.41
C GLU A 170 -25.42 -0.37 5.24
N ARG A 171 -24.13 -0.43 4.86
CA ARG A 171 -22.97 0.07 5.63
C ARG A 171 -22.78 -0.59 7.00
N GLU A 172 -23.45 -1.71 7.21
CA GLU A 172 -23.37 -2.55 8.38
C GLU A 172 -23.91 -3.95 8.06
N LEU A 173 -23.62 -4.90 8.96
CA LEU A 173 -24.22 -6.24 8.94
C LEU A 173 -24.70 -6.61 10.35
N PRO A 174 -25.77 -7.40 10.48
CA PRO A 174 -26.06 -8.10 11.73
C PRO A 174 -24.87 -8.96 12.16
N GLU A 175 -24.67 -9.11 13.47
CA GLU A 175 -23.52 -9.82 14.04
C GLU A 175 -23.27 -11.23 13.47
N GLU A 176 -24.32 -12.04 13.25
CA GLU A 176 -24.19 -13.39 12.68
C GLU A 176 -23.70 -13.35 11.21
N ASP A 177 -24.26 -12.43 10.41
CA ASP A 177 -23.87 -12.21 9.02
C ASP A 177 -22.45 -11.65 8.92
N ALA A 178 -22.09 -10.74 9.84
CA ALA A 178 -20.74 -10.19 9.96
C ALA A 178 -19.71 -11.28 10.23
N GLU A 179 -20.00 -12.20 11.18
CA GLU A 179 -19.13 -13.34 11.47
C GLU A 179 -18.99 -14.27 10.26
N ARG A 180 -20.10 -14.55 9.56
CA ARG A 180 -20.08 -15.38 8.36
C ARG A 180 -19.26 -14.75 7.24
N PHE A 181 -19.47 -13.46 6.98
CA PHE A 181 -18.73 -12.68 5.99
C PHE A 181 -17.23 -12.69 6.31
N LEU A 182 -16.83 -12.36 7.53
CA LEU A 182 -15.43 -12.29 7.95
C LEU A 182 -14.72 -13.64 7.79
N ARG A 183 -15.38 -14.74 8.17
CA ARG A 183 -14.82 -16.09 7.99
C ARG A 183 -14.59 -16.43 6.52
N LEU A 184 -15.61 -16.23 5.67
CA LEU A 184 -15.51 -16.52 4.24
C LEU A 184 -14.48 -15.63 3.55
N ALA A 185 -14.43 -14.34 3.90
CA ALA A 185 -13.49 -13.39 3.33
C ALA A 185 -12.04 -13.76 3.66
N VAL A 186 -11.74 -14.13 4.91
CA VAL A 186 -10.38 -14.55 5.31
C VAL A 186 -9.98 -15.85 4.61
N GLN A 187 -10.89 -16.83 4.55
CA GLN A 187 -10.67 -18.12 3.87
C GLN A 187 -10.34 -17.95 2.38
N ALA A 188 -10.93 -16.97 1.70
CA ALA A 188 -10.64 -16.70 0.29
C ALA A 188 -9.18 -16.27 0.05
N PHE A 189 -8.46 -15.84 1.08
CA PHE A 189 -7.06 -15.41 1.01
C PHE A 189 -6.09 -16.34 1.76
N GLU A 190 -6.55 -17.50 2.24
CA GLU A 190 -5.71 -18.54 2.81
C GLU A 190 -4.91 -19.27 1.73
N LEU A 191 -3.73 -19.76 2.08
CA LEU A 191 -2.92 -20.52 1.16
C LEU A 191 -3.52 -21.91 0.93
N SER A 192 -4.00 -22.18 -0.29
CA SER A 192 -4.62 -23.47 -0.61
C SER A 192 -3.64 -24.67 -0.48
N PRO A 193 -4.06 -25.78 0.14
CA PRO A 193 -3.27 -27.01 0.19
C PRO A 193 -3.36 -27.84 -1.11
N GLU A 194 -4.16 -27.41 -2.10
CA GLU A 194 -4.32 -28.14 -3.36
C GLU A 194 -2.99 -28.28 -4.11
N PRO A 195 -2.69 -29.47 -4.66
CA PRO A 195 -1.49 -29.66 -5.47
C PRO A 195 -1.48 -28.78 -6.72
N VAL A 196 -0.40 -28.02 -6.90
CA VAL A 196 -0.18 -27.15 -8.07
C VAL A 196 0.30 -28.00 -9.25
N ASP A 197 -0.27 -27.80 -10.44
CA ASP A 197 0.24 -28.46 -11.65
C ASP A 197 1.65 -27.96 -11.97
N GLN A 198 2.63 -28.86 -11.84
CA GLN A 198 4.04 -28.50 -11.94
C GLN A 198 4.43 -28.01 -13.33
N ALA A 199 3.96 -28.68 -14.40
CA ALA A 199 4.36 -28.36 -15.76
C ALA A 199 3.70 -27.05 -16.23
N TRP A 200 2.45 -26.82 -15.81
CA TRP A 200 1.76 -25.57 -16.08
C TRP A 200 2.39 -24.40 -15.32
N TYR A 201 2.68 -24.58 -14.02
CA TYR A 201 3.33 -23.55 -13.21
C TYR A 201 4.70 -23.15 -13.80
N GLN A 202 5.54 -24.13 -14.14
CA GLN A 202 6.85 -23.89 -14.77
C GLN A 202 6.71 -23.18 -16.13
N THR A 203 5.62 -23.42 -16.86
CA THR A 203 5.37 -22.73 -18.13
C THR A 203 5.15 -21.24 -17.94
N LEU A 204 4.33 -20.87 -16.96
CA LEU A 204 4.09 -19.47 -16.61
C LEU A 204 5.31 -18.82 -15.93
N GLU A 205 6.05 -19.57 -15.12
CA GLU A 205 7.21 -19.07 -14.39
C GLU A 205 8.33 -18.60 -15.33
N ARG A 206 8.48 -19.25 -16.51
CA ARG A 206 9.39 -18.79 -17.57
C ARG A 206 9.04 -17.38 -18.07
N ILE A 207 7.77 -17.01 -18.06
CA ILE A 207 7.33 -15.65 -18.40
C ILE A 207 7.52 -14.73 -17.21
N SER A 208 6.95 -15.10 -16.07
CA SER A 208 7.00 -14.33 -14.84
C SER A 208 6.57 -15.21 -13.66
N ALA A 209 7.34 -15.17 -12.57
CA ALA A 209 6.91 -15.77 -11.31
C ALA A 209 5.58 -15.19 -10.80
N VAL A 210 5.26 -13.92 -11.11
CA VAL A 210 3.96 -13.31 -10.81
C VAL A 210 2.86 -13.94 -11.66
N ALA A 211 3.12 -14.23 -12.95
CA ALA A 211 2.16 -14.92 -13.80
C ALA A 211 1.91 -16.35 -13.31
N ALA A 212 2.94 -17.07 -12.86
CA ALA A 212 2.79 -18.41 -12.29
C ALA A 212 2.00 -18.42 -10.98
N ASP A 213 2.27 -17.45 -10.10
CA ASP A 213 1.57 -17.27 -8.83
C ASP A 213 0.08 -16.95 -9.01
N ILE A 214 -0.28 -16.28 -10.11
CA ILE A 214 -1.68 -15.94 -10.39
C ILE A 214 -2.37 -17.02 -11.22
N GLY A 215 -1.77 -17.40 -12.35
CA GLY A 215 -2.35 -18.26 -13.37
C GLY A 215 -2.04 -19.74 -13.20
N GLY A 216 -1.15 -20.10 -12.28
CA GLY A 216 -0.75 -21.49 -12.02
C GLY A 216 -1.55 -22.17 -10.90
N VAL A 217 -2.37 -21.42 -10.15
CA VAL A 217 -3.09 -21.89 -8.96
C VAL A 217 -4.59 -21.63 -9.07
N ARG A 218 -5.40 -22.45 -8.40
CA ARG A 218 -6.87 -22.36 -8.46
C ARG A 218 -7.50 -21.45 -7.40
N SER A 219 -6.70 -20.98 -6.44
CA SER A 219 -7.09 -20.02 -5.40
C SER A 219 -6.30 -18.71 -5.52
N THR A 220 -6.64 -17.70 -4.72
CA THR A 220 -5.77 -16.56 -4.42
C THR A 220 -5.26 -16.71 -2.99
N HIS A 221 -4.39 -15.79 -2.55
CA HIS A 221 -3.86 -15.75 -1.19
C HIS A 221 -3.30 -14.37 -0.87
N ILE A 222 -3.02 -14.10 0.41
CA ILE A 222 -2.21 -12.93 0.80
C ILE A 222 -0.75 -13.14 0.38
N ASN A 223 -0.27 -12.30 -0.51
CA ASN A 223 1.13 -12.32 -0.96
C ASN A 223 2.09 -11.85 0.13
N HIS A 224 1.72 -10.76 0.79
CA HIS A 224 2.39 -10.26 1.98
C HIS A 224 1.41 -9.43 2.82
N LEU A 225 1.75 -9.30 4.10
CA LEU A 225 1.09 -8.42 5.03
C LEU A 225 2.15 -7.58 5.74
N THR A 226 1.96 -6.27 5.71
CA THR A 226 2.99 -5.29 6.07
C THR A 226 2.53 -4.51 7.28
N PRO A 227 3.16 -4.65 8.46
CA PRO A 227 2.90 -3.79 9.60
C PRO A 227 3.58 -2.42 9.41
N ARG A 228 3.07 -1.41 10.10
CA ARG A 228 3.73 -0.09 10.19
C ARG A 228 4.71 -0.02 11.35
N VAL A 229 5.87 0.57 11.09
CA VAL A 229 6.88 0.93 12.09
C VAL A 229 7.20 2.43 12.06
N LEU A 230 7.55 3.00 13.21
CA LEU A 230 7.93 4.40 13.36
C LEU A 230 9.40 4.66 13.04
N ASP A 231 10.25 3.64 13.16
CA ASP A 231 11.68 3.68 12.82
C ASP A 231 12.07 2.41 12.05
N ILE A 232 12.12 2.54 10.72
CA ILE A 232 12.40 1.41 9.83
C ILE A 232 13.87 0.99 9.86
N ASP A 233 14.79 1.91 10.18
CA ASP A 233 16.23 1.62 10.25
C ASP A 233 16.53 0.79 11.51
N GLU A 234 15.93 1.14 12.64
CA GLU A 234 16.06 0.37 13.87
C GLU A 234 15.40 -1.02 13.75
N LEU A 235 14.25 -1.11 13.09
CA LEU A 235 13.63 -2.40 12.79
C LEU A 235 14.52 -3.25 11.88
N TYR A 236 15.08 -2.65 10.83
CA TYR A 236 16.00 -3.35 9.92
C TYR A 236 17.18 -3.97 10.68
N ARG A 237 17.82 -3.19 11.57
CA ARG A 237 18.92 -3.64 12.43
C ARG A 237 18.47 -4.81 13.33
N ARG A 238 17.36 -4.65 14.04
CA ARG A 238 16.81 -5.66 14.97
C ARG A 238 16.38 -6.96 14.29
N MET A 239 15.86 -6.90 13.07
CA MET A 239 15.51 -8.08 12.28
C MET A 239 16.77 -8.82 11.82
N THR A 240 17.78 -8.07 11.36
CA THR A 240 19.09 -8.61 10.94
C THR A 240 19.80 -9.31 12.12
N GLU A 241 19.80 -8.71 13.31
CA GLU A 241 20.39 -9.31 14.52
C GLU A 241 19.70 -10.60 14.97
N ARG A 242 18.40 -10.76 14.65
CA ARG A 242 17.64 -12.00 14.87
C ARG A 242 17.86 -13.04 13.77
N GLY A 243 18.78 -12.79 12.83
CA GLY A 243 19.13 -13.70 11.74
C GLY A 243 18.13 -13.72 10.58
N ILE A 244 17.23 -12.73 10.49
CA ILE A 244 16.31 -12.63 9.36
C ILE A 244 17.02 -11.93 8.21
N GLN A 245 17.08 -12.58 7.06
CA GLN A 245 17.71 -12.03 5.86
C GLN A 245 16.82 -10.94 5.24
N MET A 246 17.14 -9.69 5.56
CA MET A 246 16.54 -8.50 4.95
C MET A 246 17.05 -8.30 3.52
N ILE A 247 16.30 -7.57 2.69
CA ILE A 247 16.82 -7.08 1.40
C ILE A 247 17.77 -5.91 1.64
N ASP A 248 18.84 -5.81 0.86
CA ASP A 248 19.97 -4.89 1.13
C ASP A 248 19.60 -3.40 1.09
N THR A 249 18.42 -3.02 0.58
CA THR A 249 18.04 -1.62 0.36
C THR A 249 16.65 -1.32 0.92
N ILE A 250 16.59 -0.31 1.78
CA ILE A 250 15.33 0.35 2.14
C ILE A 250 14.94 1.27 0.99
N GLN A 251 13.74 1.08 0.46
CA GLN A 251 13.22 1.84 -0.67
C GLN A 251 12.41 3.03 -0.18
N GLY A 252 12.37 4.10 -0.98
CA GLY A 252 11.74 5.37 -0.61
C GLY A 252 12.77 6.49 -0.42
N PRO A 253 12.43 7.61 0.24
CA PRO A 253 13.41 8.63 0.58
C PRO A 253 14.50 8.08 1.53
N PRO A 254 15.70 8.67 1.53
CA PRO A 254 16.77 8.29 2.46
C PRO A 254 16.41 8.63 3.90
N ALA A 255 17.09 8.00 4.85
CA ALA A 255 17.13 8.50 6.22
C ALA A 255 17.84 9.87 6.23
N TRP A 256 17.21 10.88 6.80
CA TRP A 256 17.71 12.25 6.85
C TRP A 256 17.07 13.02 8.03
N GLN A 257 17.51 14.26 8.29
CA GLN A 257 17.08 15.03 9.46
C GLN A 257 15.76 15.80 9.28
N GLY A 258 15.24 15.89 8.05
CA GLY A 258 14.00 16.60 7.75
C GLY A 258 12.75 15.72 7.86
N PRO A 259 11.58 16.22 7.40
CA PRO A 259 10.33 15.49 7.51
C PRO A 259 10.32 14.18 6.70
N ASP A 260 9.70 13.14 7.26
CA ASP A 260 9.40 11.91 6.54
C ASP A 260 8.33 12.19 5.47
N VAL A 261 8.58 11.84 4.22
CA VAL A 261 7.61 12.01 3.12
C VAL A 261 7.28 10.69 2.45
N LEU A 262 6.04 10.57 1.96
CA LEU A 262 5.52 9.36 1.33
C LEU A 262 5.69 8.13 2.24
N LEU A 263 6.53 7.17 1.87
CA LEU A 263 6.85 6.03 2.71
C LEU A 263 8.27 5.54 2.45
N ARG A 264 8.83 4.87 3.45
CA ARG A 264 10.01 4.01 3.34
C ARG A 264 9.58 2.58 3.58
N GLN A 265 10.15 1.63 2.84
CA GLN A 265 9.78 0.22 2.96
C GLN A 265 10.95 -0.71 2.67
N THR A 266 10.90 -1.89 3.28
CA THR A 266 11.85 -2.98 3.03
C THR A 266 11.15 -4.31 3.23
N SER A 267 11.75 -5.40 2.74
CA SER A 267 11.23 -6.75 2.92
C SER A 267 12.31 -7.68 3.46
N PHE A 268 11.90 -8.83 4.00
CA PHE A 268 12.80 -9.97 4.14
C PHE A 268 12.50 -10.98 3.05
N ARG A 269 13.53 -11.74 2.67
CA ARG A 269 13.46 -12.61 1.50
C ARG A 269 12.36 -13.67 1.66
N ALA A 270 11.62 -13.91 0.58
CA ALA A 270 10.64 -15.00 0.52
C ALA A 270 11.25 -16.34 0.95
N LEU A 271 10.66 -16.93 2.00
CA LEU A 271 10.99 -18.29 2.42
C LEU A 271 10.54 -19.27 1.33
N ALA A 272 11.33 -20.32 1.11
CA ALA A 272 10.91 -21.40 0.22
C ALA A 272 9.84 -22.22 0.93
N GLU A 273 8.60 -22.13 0.48
CA GLU A 273 7.47 -22.74 1.15
C GLU A 273 7.19 -24.12 0.56
N PRO A 274 7.13 -25.19 1.38
CA PRO A 274 6.75 -26.50 0.89
C PRO A 274 5.38 -26.48 0.23
N ARG A 275 5.31 -26.96 -1.01
CA ARG A 275 4.06 -27.05 -1.77
C ARG A 275 3.91 -28.43 -2.37
N ALA A 276 2.68 -28.96 -2.30
CA ALA A 276 2.32 -30.12 -3.08
C ALA A 276 2.32 -29.73 -4.57
N LEU A 277 3.10 -30.45 -5.36
CA LEU A 277 3.15 -30.30 -6.82
C LEU A 277 2.66 -31.58 -7.46
N ARG A 278 1.76 -31.46 -8.43
CA ARG A 278 1.32 -32.57 -9.28
C ARG A 278 2.22 -32.64 -10.50
N THR A 279 2.94 -33.74 -10.64
CA THR A 279 3.82 -34.03 -11.77
C THR A 279 2.99 -34.44 -13.01
N PRO A 280 3.58 -34.41 -14.22
CA PRO A 280 2.89 -34.83 -15.45
C PRO A 280 2.38 -36.27 -15.45
N ASP A 281 3.03 -37.17 -14.70
CA ASP A 281 2.60 -38.57 -14.52
C ASP A 281 1.53 -38.74 -13.42
N GLY A 282 1.02 -37.63 -12.86
CA GLY A 282 -0.09 -37.59 -11.91
C GLY A 282 0.30 -37.76 -10.45
N ARG A 283 1.59 -38.01 -10.15
CA ARG A 283 2.09 -38.13 -8.77
C ARG A 283 2.05 -36.77 -8.06
N VAL A 284 1.88 -36.79 -6.75
CA VAL A 284 1.99 -35.60 -5.91
C VAL A 284 3.32 -35.69 -5.16
N VAL A 285 4.18 -34.71 -5.40
CA VAL A 285 5.50 -34.60 -4.78
C VAL A 285 5.57 -33.32 -3.94
N SER A 286 6.44 -33.30 -2.94
CA SER A 286 6.76 -32.07 -2.22
C SER A 286 7.78 -31.28 -3.03
N GLY A 287 7.41 -30.07 -3.45
CA GLY A 287 8.31 -29.06 -4.01
C GLY A 287 8.36 -27.84 -3.10
N ALA A 288 8.95 -26.74 -3.59
CA ALA A 288 8.92 -25.46 -2.91
C ALA A 288 8.66 -24.33 -3.90
N LEU A 289 7.80 -23.38 -3.53
CA LEU A 289 7.53 -22.16 -4.29
C LEU A 289 7.93 -20.95 -3.44
N ARG A 290 8.38 -19.87 -4.10
CA ARG A 290 8.81 -18.62 -3.43
C ARG A 290 7.81 -17.51 -3.76
N VAL A 291 6.65 -17.58 -3.11
CA VAL A 291 5.49 -16.75 -3.48
C VAL A 291 5.10 -15.72 -2.40
N ARG A 292 5.57 -15.91 -1.17
CA ARG A 292 5.25 -15.04 -0.03
C ARG A 292 6.51 -14.51 0.64
N PHE A 293 6.46 -13.25 1.04
CA PHE A 293 7.53 -12.57 1.77
C PHE A 293 6.90 -11.68 2.85
N GLY A 294 7.70 -11.24 3.82
CA GLY A 294 7.25 -10.19 4.73
C GLY A 294 7.85 -8.86 4.31
N GLU A 295 7.05 -7.83 4.43
CA GLU A 295 7.41 -6.45 4.14
C GLU A 295 7.08 -5.60 5.37
N VAL A 296 7.77 -4.48 5.52
CA VAL A 296 7.55 -3.50 6.58
C VAL A 296 7.65 -2.10 6.02
N GLU A 297 6.84 -1.18 6.54
CA GLU A 297 6.78 0.19 6.07
C GLU A 297 6.81 1.22 7.21
N ALA A 298 7.43 2.36 6.94
CA ALA A 298 7.29 3.59 7.69
C ALA A 298 6.62 4.63 6.79
N ARG A 299 5.56 5.27 7.27
CA ARG A 299 4.76 6.24 6.50
C ARG A 299 5.01 7.65 6.99
N GLY A 300 5.27 8.53 6.02
CA GLY A 300 5.47 9.97 6.15
C GLY A 300 4.27 10.78 5.68
N ILE A 301 4.53 12.03 5.31
CA ILE A 301 3.53 13.01 4.87
C ILE A 301 3.15 12.77 3.40
N ALA A 302 1.87 12.89 3.08
CA ALA A 302 1.36 12.88 1.71
C ALA A 302 1.83 14.13 0.95
N LEU A 303 2.45 13.94 -0.22
CA LEU A 303 2.91 15.04 -1.06
C LEU A 303 1.82 15.52 -2.01
N THR A 304 1.84 16.81 -2.34
CA THR A 304 1.07 17.37 -3.46
C THR A 304 1.60 16.83 -4.79
N ARG A 305 0.91 17.13 -5.90
CA ARG A 305 1.43 16.79 -7.24
C ARG A 305 2.81 17.42 -7.49
N GLU A 306 2.99 18.67 -7.06
CA GLU A 306 4.27 19.39 -7.15
C GLU A 306 5.33 18.76 -6.23
N GLY A 307 4.99 18.46 -4.98
CA GLY A 307 5.89 17.77 -4.07
C GLY A 307 6.30 16.39 -4.58
N ARG A 308 5.38 15.65 -5.22
CA ARG A 308 5.69 14.37 -5.85
C ARG A 308 6.62 14.53 -7.04
N ALA A 309 6.40 15.52 -7.91
CA ALA A 309 7.29 15.81 -9.02
C ALA A 309 8.70 16.18 -8.54
N HIS A 310 8.79 16.97 -7.46
CA HIS A 310 10.05 17.30 -6.80
C HIS A 310 10.75 16.05 -6.25
N TYR A 311 10.02 15.21 -5.52
CA TYR A 311 10.52 13.92 -5.03
C TYR A 311 11.08 13.03 -6.16
N ASP A 312 10.34 12.88 -7.26
CA ASP A 312 10.75 12.06 -8.40
C ASP A 312 12.01 12.66 -9.10
N HIS A 313 12.10 13.99 -9.16
CA HIS A 313 13.30 14.69 -9.63
C HIS A 313 14.50 14.43 -8.72
N LEU A 314 14.35 14.48 -7.40
CA LEU A 314 15.43 14.17 -6.46
C LEU A 314 15.93 12.74 -6.64
N LEU A 315 15.04 11.76 -6.81
CA LEU A 315 15.45 10.38 -7.10
C LEU A 315 16.28 10.28 -8.39
N THR A 316 15.89 11.01 -9.43
CA THR A 316 16.66 11.06 -10.68
C THR A 316 18.04 11.67 -10.47
N LEU A 317 18.14 12.75 -9.70
CA LEU A 317 19.43 13.35 -9.32
C LEU A 317 20.32 12.38 -8.53
N VAL A 318 19.74 11.60 -7.62
CA VAL A 318 20.45 10.55 -6.88
C VAL A 318 21.01 9.51 -7.84
N ASP A 319 20.19 8.99 -8.75
CA ASP A 319 20.63 7.97 -9.70
C ASP A 319 21.75 8.50 -10.63
N GLN A 320 21.63 9.75 -11.10
CA GLN A 320 22.66 10.42 -11.89
C GLN A 320 23.97 10.56 -11.08
N GLN A 321 23.91 11.10 -9.86
CA GLN A 321 25.12 11.31 -9.05
C GLN A 321 25.78 10.01 -8.61
N ALA A 322 24.99 8.96 -8.32
CA ALA A 322 25.49 7.64 -7.99
C ALA A 322 26.18 6.99 -9.19
N SER A 323 25.62 7.14 -10.41
CA SER A 323 26.23 6.61 -11.64
C SER A 323 27.60 7.24 -11.95
N HIS A 324 27.82 8.50 -11.56
CA HIS A 324 29.10 9.20 -11.69
C HIS A 324 30.10 8.90 -10.56
N ARG A 325 29.65 8.24 -9.48
CA ARG A 325 30.46 7.90 -8.31
C ARG A 325 30.19 6.44 -7.89
N PRO A 326 30.60 5.45 -8.69
CA PRO A 326 30.26 4.04 -8.46
C PRO A 326 30.82 3.48 -7.14
N ASP A 327 31.90 4.06 -6.61
CA ASP A 327 32.48 3.67 -5.31
C ASP A 327 31.82 4.36 -4.11
N ALA A 328 30.93 5.33 -4.33
CA ALA A 328 30.25 6.04 -3.25
C ALA A 328 29.04 5.26 -2.74
N ASP A 329 28.80 5.31 -1.43
CA ASP A 329 27.58 4.75 -0.86
C ASP A 329 26.35 5.51 -1.40
N ARG A 330 25.44 4.78 -2.07
CA ARG A 330 24.25 5.37 -2.67
C ARG A 330 23.34 6.03 -1.63
N GLY A 331 23.30 5.50 -0.41
CA GLY A 331 22.54 6.07 0.71
C GLY A 331 23.08 7.44 1.13
N GLU A 332 24.40 7.59 1.22
CA GLU A 332 25.05 8.87 1.48
C GLU A 332 24.80 9.90 0.36
N VAL A 333 24.89 9.48 -0.90
CA VAL A 333 24.54 10.33 -2.05
C VAL A 333 23.08 10.78 -1.96
N ALA A 334 22.18 9.84 -1.67
CA ALA A 334 20.76 10.13 -1.53
C ALA A 334 20.48 11.15 -0.42
N ARG A 335 21.05 10.94 0.77
CA ARG A 335 20.93 11.85 1.90
C ARG A 335 21.43 13.25 1.57
N ALA A 336 22.61 13.37 0.94
CA ALA A 336 23.17 14.67 0.57
C ALA A 336 22.31 15.43 -0.45
N VAL A 337 21.69 14.72 -1.41
CA VAL A 337 20.72 15.32 -2.34
C VAL A 337 19.49 15.81 -1.59
N TRP A 338 18.96 15.00 -0.66
CA TRP A 338 17.81 15.36 0.16
C TRP A 338 18.06 16.59 1.03
N GLU A 339 19.13 16.59 1.82
CA GLU A 339 19.51 17.70 2.70
C GLU A 339 19.71 19.02 1.95
N ARG A 340 20.13 18.94 0.68
CA ARG A 340 20.34 20.14 -0.15
C ARG A 340 19.08 20.68 -0.80
N HIS A 341 18.14 19.81 -1.17
CA HIS A 341 17.07 20.17 -2.11
C HIS A 341 15.65 19.98 -1.56
N MET A 342 15.47 19.25 -0.46
CA MET A 342 14.16 19.05 0.18
C MET A 342 14.01 20.03 1.36
N PRO A 343 12.87 20.72 1.53
CA PRO A 343 12.66 21.60 2.67
C PRO A 343 12.81 20.87 4.01
N GLY A 344 13.57 21.47 4.94
CA GLY A 344 14.06 20.81 6.15
C GLY A 344 13.04 20.72 7.29
N GLY A 345 11.86 21.34 7.13
CA GLY A 345 10.80 21.32 8.14
C GLY A 345 9.39 21.24 7.56
N GLU A 346 8.45 20.72 8.35
CA GLU A 346 7.04 20.57 7.94
C GLU A 346 6.40 21.91 7.57
N ARG A 347 6.75 22.99 8.29
CA ARG A 347 6.29 24.35 7.97
C ARG A 347 6.79 24.82 6.61
N GLU A 348 8.03 24.48 6.26
CA GLU A 348 8.61 24.85 4.97
C GLU A 348 7.97 24.04 3.82
N LEU A 349 7.66 22.75 4.05
CA LEU A 349 6.90 21.94 3.10
C LEU A 349 5.50 22.48 2.85
N ALA A 350 4.82 22.90 3.92
CA ALA A 350 3.52 23.56 3.82
C ALA A 350 3.66 24.89 3.06
N ALA A 351 4.65 25.71 3.43
CA ALA A 351 4.94 27.01 2.80
C ALA A 351 5.15 26.91 1.29
N ALA A 352 5.92 25.91 0.88
CA ALA A 352 6.22 25.62 -0.51
C ALA A 352 5.10 24.87 -1.26
N GLY A 353 3.98 24.53 -0.61
CA GLY A 353 2.89 23.78 -1.25
C GLY A 353 3.28 22.36 -1.68
N LEU A 354 4.30 21.77 -1.07
CA LEU A 354 4.85 20.46 -1.47
C LEU A 354 4.18 19.29 -0.75
N ALA A 355 3.52 19.52 0.38
CA ALA A 355 2.85 18.47 1.14
C ALA A 355 1.47 18.90 1.64
N TYR A 356 0.62 17.91 1.91
CA TYR A 356 -0.74 18.13 2.39
C TYR A 356 -0.79 18.18 3.92
N PHE A 357 -1.55 19.15 4.44
CA PHE A 357 -1.76 19.35 5.86
C PHE A 357 -3.25 19.55 6.17
N THR A 358 -3.69 19.08 7.33
CA THR A 358 -4.93 19.55 7.94
C THR A 358 -4.66 20.71 8.88
N TYR A 359 -5.58 21.67 8.93
CA TYR A 359 -5.46 22.85 9.76
C TYR A 359 -6.54 22.83 10.85
N ARG A 360 -6.16 23.22 12.07
CA ARG A 360 -7.06 23.33 13.23
C ARG A 360 -6.79 24.64 13.97
N THR A 361 -7.85 25.25 14.48
CA THR A 361 -7.72 26.39 15.39
C THR A 361 -7.04 25.96 16.70
N VAL A 362 -6.27 26.85 17.30
CA VAL A 362 -5.61 26.60 18.60
C VAL A 362 -6.52 27.13 19.72
N PRO A 363 -7.26 26.27 20.43
CA PRO A 363 -8.28 26.70 21.39
C PRO A 363 -7.68 27.48 22.57
N ASP A 364 -6.47 27.12 22.99
CA ASP A 364 -5.80 27.70 24.16
C ASP A 364 -4.91 28.91 23.83
N ARG A 365 -5.07 29.51 22.65
CA ARG A 365 -4.34 30.72 22.28
C ARG A 365 -4.67 31.86 23.27
N PRO A 366 -3.68 32.53 23.90
CA PRO A 366 -3.92 33.66 24.78
C PRO A 366 -4.73 34.76 24.11
N ARG A 367 -5.79 35.23 24.78
CA ARG A 367 -6.60 36.37 24.31
C ARG A 367 -5.85 37.67 24.59
N ASP A 368 -5.03 38.08 23.63
CA ASP A 368 -4.21 39.30 23.64
C ASP A 368 -4.92 40.51 23.00
N GLY A 369 -6.19 40.37 22.62
CA GLY A 369 -6.98 41.42 21.95
C GLY A 369 -6.66 41.60 20.46
N SER A 370 -5.74 40.80 19.91
CA SER A 370 -5.46 40.79 18.48
C SER A 370 -6.57 40.08 17.70
N ARG A 371 -6.74 40.45 16.42
CA ARG A 371 -7.68 39.79 15.50
C ARG A 371 -6.95 38.74 14.67
N PRO A 372 -7.64 37.67 14.21
CA PRO A 372 -7.06 36.71 13.28
C PRO A 372 -6.55 37.43 12.02
N PRO A 373 -5.29 37.20 11.60
CA PRO A 373 -4.81 37.60 10.28
C PRO A 373 -5.65 37.01 9.14
N ALA A 374 -5.59 37.62 7.96
CA ALA A 374 -6.30 37.13 6.77
C ALA A 374 -5.55 35.99 6.06
N GLY A 375 -4.22 35.94 6.19
CA GLY A 375 -3.37 34.95 5.52
C GLY A 375 -3.15 33.70 6.38
N LEU A 376 -3.21 32.52 5.75
CA LEU A 376 -2.91 31.25 6.41
C LEU A 376 -1.50 31.20 7.01
N GLY A 377 -0.52 31.83 6.35
CA GLY A 377 0.87 31.93 6.83
C GLY A 377 0.94 32.58 8.19
N GLU A 378 0.41 33.80 8.27
CA GLU A 378 0.37 34.56 9.51
C GLU A 378 -0.47 33.87 10.61
N LEU A 379 -1.55 33.18 10.24
CA LEU A 379 -2.36 32.42 11.20
C LEU A 379 -1.56 31.29 11.85
N VAL A 380 -0.75 30.58 11.07
CA VAL A 380 0.14 29.53 11.58
C VAL A 380 1.29 30.14 12.40
N GLU A 381 1.94 31.18 11.90
CA GLU A 381 3.06 31.84 12.58
C GLU A 381 2.67 32.45 13.94
N ARG A 382 1.50 33.10 14.00
CA ARG A 382 0.99 33.75 15.22
C ARG A 382 0.20 32.80 16.13
N GLY A 383 0.23 31.50 15.83
CA GLY A 383 -0.37 30.45 16.68
C GLY A 383 -1.89 30.47 16.76
N TRP A 384 -2.58 31.05 15.78
CA TRP A 384 -4.05 30.93 15.64
C TRP A 384 -4.45 29.56 15.12
N VAL A 385 -3.61 28.99 14.25
CA VAL A 385 -3.86 27.75 13.55
C VAL A 385 -2.63 26.84 13.70
N ARG A 386 -2.88 25.54 13.87
CA ARG A 386 -1.85 24.50 13.79
C ARG A 386 -2.05 23.72 12.50
N ALA A 387 -0.96 23.55 11.76
CA ALA A 387 -0.88 22.60 10.65
C ALA A 387 -0.48 21.22 11.20
N GLU A 388 -1.22 20.18 10.80
CA GLU A 388 -0.99 18.78 11.14
C GLU A 388 -0.78 18.02 9.82
N PRO A 389 0.33 17.27 9.67
CA PRO A 389 0.61 16.57 8.42
C PRO A 389 -0.46 15.52 8.10
N ILE A 390 -0.86 15.44 6.82
CA ILE A 390 -1.69 14.34 6.35
C ILE A 390 -0.78 13.16 6.03
N VAL A 391 -1.05 12.02 6.66
CA VAL A 391 -0.29 10.78 6.46
C VAL A 391 -0.49 10.28 5.03
N TYR A 392 0.58 9.78 4.40
CA TYR A 392 0.49 9.11 3.12
C TYR A 392 -0.12 7.71 3.27
N GLU A 393 -1.28 7.49 2.66
CA GLU A 393 -2.09 6.26 2.73
C GLU A 393 -1.93 5.37 1.49
N ASP A 394 -1.17 5.81 0.48
CA ASP A 394 -1.05 5.09 -0.80
C ASP A 394 0.33 4.40 -0.92
N PHE A 395 0.68 3.98 -2.14
CA PHE A 395 1.87 3.18 -2.46
C PHE A 395 2.80 3.90 -3.44
N LEU A 396 4.07 3.51 -3.46
CA LEU A 396 5.06 4.01 -4.42
C LEU A 396 5.22 3.03 -5.60
N PRO A 397 4.89 3.40 -6.85
CA PRO A 397 4.99 2.49 -7.99
C PRO A 397 6.40 1.92 -8.20
N ARG A 398 7.43 2.79 -8.17
CA ARG A 398 8.84 2.40 -8.34
C ARG A 398 9.30 1.44 -7.24
N SER A 399 8.82 1.66 -6.01
CA SER A 399 9.22 0.82 -4.88
C SER A 399 8.47 -0.50 -4.83
N ALA A 400 7.18 -0.52 -5.18
CA ALA A 400 6.47 -1.78 -5.38
C ALA A 400 7.24 -2.64 -6.40
N ALA A 401 7.50 -2.11 -7.61
CA ALA A 401 8.27 -2.80 -8.64
C ALA A 401 9.65 -3.29 -8.15
N GLY A 402 10.38 -2.48 -7.38
CA GLY A 402 11.66 -2.85 -6.78
C GLY A 402 11.55 -4.02 -5.79
N ILE A 403 10.57 -4.01 -4.89
CA ILE A 403 10.31 -5.12 -3.95
C ILE A 403 9.91 -6.39 -4.70
N PHE A 404 9.03 -6.26 -5.70
CA PHE A 404 8.68 -7.38 -6.57
C PHE A 404 9.95 -7.97 -7.18
N GLN A 405 10.77 -7.16 -7.86
CA GLN A 405 12.01 -7.60 -8.50
C GLN A 405 12.98 -8.28 -7.52
N SER A 406 13.21 -7.70 -6.34
CA SER A 406 14.15 -8.27 -5.35
C SER A 406 13.71 -9.63 -4.80
N ASN A 407 12.41 -9.95 -4.91
CA ASN A 407 11.85 -11.22 -4.45
C ASN A 407 11.68 -12.26 -5.57
N LEU A 408 11.88 -11.90 -6.85
CA LEU A 408 11.82 -12.85 -7.96
C LEU A 408 13.17 -13.56 -8.17
N SER A 409 13.13 -14.82 -8.60
CA SER A 409 14.32 -15.65 -8.89
C SER A 409 14.89 -15.44 -10.30
N GLY A 410 14.26 -14.61 -11.14
CA GLY A 410 14.69 -14.33 -12.51
C GLY A 410 13.97 -13.12 -13.13
N GLU A 411 14.48 -12.64 -14.26
CA GLU A 411 13.95 -11.45 -14.94
C GLU A 411 12.67 -11.73 -15.73
N GLY A 412 12.39 -12.99 -16.07
CA GLY A 412 11.25 -13.39 -16.89
C GLY A 412 11.45 -13.05 -18.37
N THR A 413 10.38 -13.14 -19.17
CA THR A 413 10.42 -12.77 -20.60
C THR A 413 9.37 -11.71 -20.93
N ARG A 414 9.79 -10.71 -21.70
CA ARG A 414 8.93 -9.65 -22.26
C ARG A 414 9.40 -9.33 -23.67
N ASN A 415 8.51 -9.47 -24.65
CA ASN A 415 8.78 -9.09 -26.03
C ASN A 415 8.52 -7.59 -26.22
N ASN A 416 9.59 -6.81 -26.31
CA ASN A 416 9.51 -5.36 -26.50
C ASN A 416 9.21 -4.94 -27.95
N ASP A 417 9.18 -5.88 -28.91
CA ASP A 417 8.82 -5.61 -30.31
C ASP A 417 7.30 -5.51 -30.51
N HIS A 418 6.51 -5.97 -29.53
CA HIS A 418 5.05 -5.88 -29.55
C HIS A 418 4.56 -4.62 -28.84
N GLN A 419 3.48 -4.03 -29.37
CA GLN A 419 2.76 -2.98 -28.65
C GLN A 419 1.97 -3.59 -27.50
N GLY A 420 2.16 -3.03 -26.30
CA GLY A 420 1.41 -3.42 -25.11
C GLY A 420 -0.07 -3.03 -25.22
N THR A 421 -0.93 -3.84 -24.63
CA THR A 421 -2.34 -3.47 -24.45
C THR A 421 -2.44 -2.25 -23.54
N ALA A 422 -3.27 -1.27 -23.93
CA ALA A 422 -3.53 -0.09 -23.12
C ALA A 422 -4.37 -0.46 -21.90
N TYR A 423 -3.87 -0.09 -20.72
CA TYR A 423 -4.61 -0.12 -19.47
C TYR A 423 -4.41 1.22 -18.79
N ASP A 424 -5.48 1.77 -18.25
CA ASP A 424 -5.48 3.00 -17.49
C ASP A 424 -6.51 2.91 -16.35
N ALA A 425 -6.63 3.99 -15.58
CA ALA A 425 -7.59 4.07 -14.48
C ALA A 425 -9.04 3.91 -14.94
N ALA A 426 -9.39 4.36 -16.16
CA ALA A 426 -10.75 4.25 -16.69
C ALA A 426 -11.09 2.80 -17.01
N TRP A 427 -10.19 2.09 -17.70
CA TRP A 427 -10.32 0.66 -17.96
C TRP A 427 -10.49 -0.14 -16.68
N LEU A 428 -9.67 0.15 -15.65
CA LEU A 428 -9.75 -0.55 -14.37
C LEU A 428 -11.06 -0.24 -13.63
N SER A 429 -11.57 0.99 -13.77
CA SER A 429 -12.87 1.38 -13.22
C SER A 429 -14.01 0.60 -13.86
N ASP A 430 -14.00 0.45 -15.18
CA ASP A 430 -14.98 -0.33 -15.94
C ASP A 430 -14.92 -1.80 -15.56
N ALA A 431 -13.71 -2.37 -15.45
CA ALA A 431 -13.50 -3.75 -15.04
C ALA A 431 -14.08 -4.05 -13.64
N MET A 432 -14.00 -3.09 -12.71
CA MET A 432 -14.54 -3.23 -11.36
C MET A 432 -16.01 -2.82 -11.23
N GLY A 433 -16.54 -2.08 -12.20
CA GLY A 433 -17.85 -1.42 -12.10
C GLY A 433 -17.88 -0.27 -11.08
N ARG A 434 -16.73 0.36 -10.78
CA ARG A 434 -16.62 1.49 -9.84
C ARG A 434 -15.38 2.33 -10.12
N GLU A 435 -15.49 3.64 -9.89
CA GLU A 435 -14.42 4.60 -10.13
C GLU A 435 -13.17 4.31 -9.27
N VAL A 436 -12.01 4.23 -9.94
CA VAL A 436 -10.67 4.32 -9.34
C VAL A 436 -10.40 5.79 -9.00
N LEU A 437 -10.32 6.09 -7.71
CA LEU A 437 -10.18 7.45 -7.22
C LEU A 437 -8.74 7.96 -7.39
N ASP A 438 -8.60 9.25 -7.69
CA ASP A 438 -7.31 9.93 -7.68
C ASP A 438 -6.84 10.21 -6.23
N PRO A 439 -5.69 9.68 -5.79
CA PRO A 439 -5.19 9.90 -4.44
C PRO A 439 -4.91 11.37 -4.14
N PHE A 440 -4.43 12.15 -5.11
CA PHE A 440 -4.13 13.57 -4.89
C PHE A 440 -5.40 14.36 -4.58
N ALA A 441 -6.47 14.14 -5.35
CA ALA A 441 -7.77 14.76 -5.09
C ALA A 441 -8.33 14.38 -3.71
N LEU A 442 -8.03 13.20 -3.17
CA LEU A 442 -8.46 12.80 -1.83
C LEU A 442 -7.77 13.63 -0.74
N TYR A 443 -6.44 13.74 -0.80
CA TYR A 443 -5.68 14.55 0.16
C TYR A 443 -6.00 16.03 0.06
N GLU A 444 -6.16 16.55 -1.16
CA GLU A 444 -6.56 17.93 -1.41
C GLU A 444 -7.93 18.24 -0.79
N ARG A 445 -8.92 17.34 -0.95
CA ARG A 445 -10.22 17.49 -0.30
C ARG A 445 -10.11 17.52 1.21
N GLN A 446 -9.28 16.67 1.80
CA GLN A 446 -9.06 16.64 3.25
C GLN A 446 -8.45 17.96 3.76
N GLN A 447 -7.43 18.47 3.07
CA GLN A 447 -6.82 19.76 3.38
C GLN A 447 -7.84 20.90 3.25
N ASN A 448 -8.52 21.00 2.11
CA ASN A 448 -9.46 22.09 1.84
C ASN A 448 -10.64 22.10 2.82
N SER A 449 -11.18 20.92 3.16
CA SER A 449 -12.24 20.80 4.17
C SER A 449 -11.77 21.27 5.55
N SER A 450 -10.50 21.08 5.89
CA SER A 450 -9.94 21.58 7.15
C SER A 450 -9.76 23.10 7.14
N LEU A 451 -9.34 23.68 6.01
CA LEU A 451 -9.21 25.12 5.83
C LEU A 451 -10.56 25.82 5.91
N ASP A 452 -11.59 25.25 5.28
CA ASP A 452 -12.95 25.79 5.33
C ASP A 452 -13.48 25.87 6.77
N ARG A 453 -13.26 24.82 7.57
CA ARG A 453 -13.64 24.84 9.00
C ARG A 453 -12.91 25.92 9.78
N VAL A 454 -11.60 26.09 9.56
CA VAL A 454 -10.81 27.14 10.21
C VAL A 454 -11.26 28.53 9.79
N ALA A 455 -11.57 28.71 8.50
CA ALA A 455 -12.11 29.96 7.95
C ALA A 455 -13.43 30.33 8.63
N ASP A 456 -14.36 29.37 8.77
CA ASP A 456 -15.65 29.56 9.44
C ASP A 456 -15.49 29.87 10.94
N GLU A 457 -14.61 29.14 11.65
CA GLU A 457 -14.37 29.33 13.09
C GLU A 457 -13.73 30.68 13.42
N LEU A 458 -12.84 31.18 12.55
CA LEU A 458 -12.12 32.44 12.75
C LEU A 458 -12.77 33.64 12.04
N GLY A 459 -13.76 33.41 11.18
CA GLY A 459 -14.42 34.45 10.39
C GLY A 459 -13.51 35.11 9.37
N VAL A 460 -12.65 34.34 8.71
CA VAL A 460 -11.65 34.81 7.72
C VAL A 460 -11.81 34.09 6.38
N ASP A 461 -11.46 34.73 5.26
CA ASP A 461 -11.49 34.09 3.94
C ASP A 461 -10.09 33.58 3.54
N LEU A 462 -9.87 32.28 3.72
CA LEU A 462 -8.59 31.61 3.41
C LEU A 462 -8.47 31.16 1.95
N ARG A 463 -9.57 31.18 1.17
CA ARG A 463 -9.58 30.66 -0.21
C ARG A 463 -8.93 31.62 -1.20
N LEU A 464 -8.91 32.92 -0.90
CA LEU A 464 -8.26 33.96 -1.72
C LEU A 464 -6.74 34.07 -1.50
N HIS A 465 -6.21 33.51 -0.40
CA HIS A 465 -4.82 33.66 0.03
C HIS A 465 -4.15 32.30 0.35
N GLY A 466 -4.64 31.22 -0.28
CA GLY A 466 -4.37 29.81 0.08
C GLY A 466 -2.94 29.29 -0.12
N THR A 467 -1.95 30.16 -0.29
CA THR A 467 -0.53 29.80 -0.22
C THR A 467 0.09 30.50 0.98
N LEU A 468 0.84 29.74 1.77
CA LEU A 468 1.61 30.16 2.95
C LEU A 468 2.80 31.09 2.57
N ARG A 469 2.61 32.01 1.62
CA ARG A 469 3.63 32.97 1.18
C ARG A 469 3.81 34.13 2.13
#